data_AF-A0A1G8PRD4-F1
#
_entry.id   AF-A0A1G8PRD4-F1
#
_cell.length_a   1.000
_cell.length_b   1.000
_cell.length_c   1.000
_cell.angle_alpha   90.00
_cell.angle_beta   90.00
_cell.angle_gamma   90.00
#
_symmetry.space_group_name_H-M   'P 1'
#
loop_
_entity.id
_entity.type
_entity.pdbx_description
1 polymer ?
#
loop_
_entity_poly.entity_id
_entity_poly.type
_entity_poly.pdbx_seq_one_letter_code
_entity_poly.pdbx_strand_id
1 'polypeptide(L)'
;MKFHISFLRIDTTIPDWYWPDADLTSRVNHEYVSTEDHKYQDCQTCCDIEARFESLNNYDAEGQRLKCPQMKLKVLRVEAMPSKRKRAA
;
A
#
# COMPACT_ATOMS: atom_id res chain seq x y z
N MET A 1 0.52 9.10 -13.57
CA MET A 1 1.20 9.63 -12.37
C MET A 1 1.88 8.48 -11.65
N LYS A 2 3.02 8.71 -11.00
CA LYS A 2 3.73 7.68 -10.24
C LYS A 2 3.66 7.99 -8.75
N PHE A 3 3.53 6.96 -7.93
CA PHE A 3 3.41 7.08 -6.48
C PHE A 3 4.38 6.13 -5.78
N HIS A 4 4.93 6.59 -4.66
CA HIS A 4 5.71 5.78 -3.73
C HIS A 4 4.83 5.45 -2.52
N ILE A 5 4.69 4.17 -2.20
CA ILE A 5 3.85 3.65 -1.13
C ILE A 5 4.76 3.04 -0.07
N SER A 6 4.63 3.49 1.17
CA SER A 6 5.23 2.85 2.35
C SER A 6 4.15 2.11 3.13
N PHE A 7 4.35 0.85 3.46
CA PHE A 7 3.32 0.01 4.10
C PHE A 7 3.90 -1.04 5.04
N LEU A 8 3.05 -1.57 5.92
CA LEU A 8 3.33 -2.69 6.82
C LEU A 8 2.51 -3.91 6.42
N ARG A 9 3.05 -5.09 6.75
CA ARG A 9 2.29 -6.34 6.82
C ARG A 9 2.14 -6.72 8.29
N ILE A 10 0.91 -6.80 8.75
CA ILE A 10 0.58 -7.09 10.14
C ILE A 10 0.10 -8.52 10.21
N ASP A 11 0.76 -9.34 11.01
CA ASP A 11 0.24 -10.65 11.40
C ASP A 11 -0.90 -10.43 12.38
N THR A 12 -2.13 -10.79 11.97
CA THR A 12 -3.33 -10.57 12.77
C THR A 12 -3.56 -11.68 13.80
N THR A 13 -2.73 -12.72 13.81
CA THR A 13 -2.75 -13.79 14.82
C THR A 13 -1.94 -13.42 16.06
N ILE A 14 -1.08 -12.41 15.96
CA ILE A 14 -0.26 -11.90 17.05
C ILE A 14 -0.99 -10.73 17.74
N PRO A 15 -1.26 -10.82 19.05
CA PRO A 15 -1.84 -9.71 19.80
C PRO A 15 -1.00 -8.43 19.72
N ASP A 16 -1.68 -7.29 19.76
CA ASP A 16 -1.08 -5.97 19.60
C ASP A 16 -0.03 -5.61 20.66
N TRP A 17 -0.15 -6.14 21.88
CA TRP A 17 0.85 -5.95 22.93
C TRP A 17 2.22 -6.57 22.62
N TYR A 18 2.33 -7.43 21.61
CA TYR A 18 3.61 -7.95 21.11
C TYR A 18 4.19 -7.13 19.96
N TRP A 19 3.46 -6.17 19.39
CA TRP A 19 3.95 -5.35 18.29
C TRP A 19 5.11 -4.39 18.61
N PRO A 20 5.33 -3.93 19.87
CA PRO A 20 6.53 -3.18 20.22
C PRO A 20 7.82 -3.97 20.00
N ASP A 21 7.74 -5.31 19.92
CA ASP A 21 8.86 -6.15 19.55
C ASP A 21 9.11 -5.99 18.04
N ALA A 22 10.16 -5.25 17.71
CA ALA A 22 10.52 -4.90 16.32
C ALA A 22 10.83 -6.13 15.44
N ASP A 23 11.08 -7.28 16.07
CA ASP A 23 11.27 -8.56 15.38
C ASP A 23 9.93 -9.21 14.96
N LEU A 24 8.81 -8.82 15.57
CA LEU A 24 7.45 -9.31 15.28
C LEU A 24 6.67 -8.38 14.35
N THR A 25 6.99 -7.09 14.31
CA THR A 25 6.43 -6.16 13.33
C THR A 25 7.20 -6.27 12.01
N SER A 26 6.50 -6.63 10.92
CA SER A 26 7.10 -6.63 9.58
C SER A 26 7.75 -5.27 9.31
N ARG A 27 9.02 -5.27 8.85
CA ARG A 27 9.73 -4.06 8.45
C ARG A 27 8.87 -3.23 7.48
N VAL A 28 9.01 -1.91 7.53
CA VAL A 28 8.36 -1.03 6.53
C VAL A 28 8.80 -1.47 5.13
N ASN A 29 7.81 -1.75 4.30
CA ASN A 29 7.97 -2.14 2.90
C ASN A 29 7.65 -0.94 2.00
N HIS A 30 8.23 -0.97 0.80
CA HIS A 30 8.09 0.10 -0.18
C HIS A 30 7.70 -0.46 -1.54
N GLU A 31 6.74 0.19 -2.20
CA GLU A 31 6.33 -0.16 -3.56
C GLU A 31 6.10 1.10 -4.40
N TYR A 32 6.37 1.01 -5.70
CA TYR A 32 6.10 2.08 -6.65
C TYR A 32 4.98 1.66 -7.58
N VAL A 33 3.94 2.49 -7.67
CA VAL A 33 2.79 2.25 -8.57
C VAL A 33 2.64 3.40 -9.56
N SER A 34 1.96 3.12 -10.67
CA SER A 34 1.67 4.11 -11.71
C SER A 34 0.20 4.04 -12.08
N THR A 35 -0.43 5.19 -12.33
CA THR A 35 -1.78 5.24 -12.93
C THR A 35 -1.79 4.84 -14.42
N GLU A 36 -0.63 4.49 -14.98
CA GLU A 36 -0.53 3.81 -16.29
C GLU A 36 -0.85 2.32 -16.17
N ASP A 37 -0.80 1.74 -14.96
CA ASP A 37 -1.27 0.39 -14.70
C ASP A 37 -2.81 0.40 -14.59
N HIS A 38 -3.46 -0.48 -15.34
CA HIS A 38 -4.91 -0.71 -15.31
C HIS A 38 -5.48 -0.86 -13.89
N LYS A 39 -4.70 -1.38 -12.94
CA LYS A 39 -5.12 -1.53 -11.54
C LYS A 39 -5.35 -0.20 -10.83
N TYR A 40 -4.68 0.87 -11.25
CA TYR A 40 -4.68 2.20 -10.62
C TYR A 40 -5.09 3.31 -11.59
N GLN A 41 -5.62 2.97 -12.77
CA GLN A 41 -5.92 3.95 -13.84
C GLN A 41 -6.93 5.02 -13.40
N ASP A 42 -7.87 4.65 -12.53
CA ASP A 42 -8.93 5.54 -12.04
C ASP A 42 -8.53 6.32 -10.77
N CYS A 43 -7.32 6.08 -10.23
CA CYS A 43 -6.83 6.77 -9.03
C CYS A 43 -6.27 8.15 -9.39
N GLN A 44 -6.74 9.19 -8.71
CA GLN A 44 -6.33 10.58 -8.97
C GLN A 44 -5.53 11.18 -7.80
N THR A 45 -5.76 10.68 -6.59
CA THR A 45 -5.19 11.21 -5.36
C THR A 45 -4.36 10.16 -4.63
N CYS A 46 -3.52 10.60 -3.67
CA CYS A 46 -2.83 9.69 -2.76
C CYS A 46 -3.81 8.80 -1.96
N CYS A 47 -4.98 9.34 -1.59
CA CYS A 47 -6.01 8.59 -0.88
C CYS A 47 -6.62 7.48 -1.76
N ASP A 48 -6.84 7.75 -3.05
CA ASP A 48 -7.34 6.72 -3.98
C ASP A 48 -6.32 5.58 -4.12
N ILE A 49 -5.04 5.93 -4.22
CA ILE A 49 -3.94 4.96 -4.30
C ILE A 49 -3.86 4.14 -3.02
N GLU A 50 -3.95 4.77 -1.84
CA GLU A 50 -3.96 4.07 -0.55
C GLU A 50 -5.11 3.05 -0.50
N ALA A 51 -6.35 3.51 -0.71
CA ALA A 51 -7.53 2.64 -0.64
C ALA A 51 -7.46 1.51 -1.67
N ARG A 52 -7.03 1.81 -2.90
CA ARG A 52 -6.91 0.81 -3.97
C ARG A 52 -5.81 -0.20 -3.67
N PHE A 53 -4.65 0.24 -3.19
CA PHE A 53 -3.53 -0.62 -2.84
C PHE A 53 -3.91 -1.58 -1.70
N GLU A 54 -4.56 -1.07 -0.64
CA GLU A 54 -5.06 -1.92 0.45
C GLU A 54 -6.13 -2.88 -0.05
N SER A 55 -7.08 -2.42 -0.87
CA SER A 55 -8.14 -3.26 -1.41
C SER A 55 -7.57 -4.43 -2.22
N LEU A 56 -6.66 -4.15 -3.15
CA LEU A 56 -6.06 -5.14 -4.04
C LEU A 56 -5.21 -6.17 -3.30
N ASN A 57 -4.61 -5.82 -2.17
CA ASN A 57 -3.74 -6.72 -1.43
C ASN A 57 -4.46 -7.49 -0.33
N ASN A 58 -5.48 -6.89 0.29
CA ASN A 58 -6.18 -7.51 1.42
C ASN A 58 -7.41 -8.32 1.00
N TYR A 59 -8.09 -7.95 -0.08
CA TYR A 59 -9.39 -8.53 -0.44
C TYR A 59 -9.39 -9.16 -1.83
N ASP A 60 -10.38 -10.02 -2.07
CA ASP A 60 -10.72 -10.53 -3.40
C ASP A 60 -11.18 -9.41 -4.36
N ALA A 61 -11.46 -9.77 -5.61
CA ALA A 61 -11.81 -8.79 -6.65
C ALA A 61 -13.13 -8.09 -6.33
N GLU A 62 -14.04 -8.77 -5.64
CA GLU A 62 -15.35 -8.30 -5.22
C GLU A 62 -15.31 -7.48 -3.91
N GLY A 63 -14.18 -7.49 -3.20
CA GLY A 63 -14.01 -6.81 -1.92
C GLY A 63 -14.79 -7.44 -0.76
N GLN A 64 -15.29 -8.67 -0.93
CA GLN A 64 -16.16 -9.33 0.05
C GLN A 64 -15.41 -10.25 1.00
N ARG A 65 -14.26 -10.78 0.58
CA ARG A 65 -13.47 -11.72 1.39
C ARG A 65 -12.03 -11.28 1.50
N LEU A 66 -11.45 -11.54 2.67
CA LEU A 66 -10.01 -11.40 2.87
C LEU A 66 -9.28 -12.49 2.09
N LYS A 67 -8.20 -12.10 1.39
CA LYS A 67 -7.28 -13.04 0.74
C LYS A 67 -6.52 -13.90 1.74
N CYS A 68 -6.16 -13.30 2.87
CA CYS A 68 -5.33 -13.92 3.91
C CYS A 68 -5.79 -13.41 5.28
N PRO A 69 -6.73 -14.10 5.96
CA PRO A 69 -7.26 -13.64 7.25
C PRO A 69 -6.20 -13.42 8.34
N GLN A 70 -5.09 -14.16 8.28
CA GLN A 70 -3.95 -14.11 9.20
C GLN A 70 -2.96 -12.96 8.91
N MET A 71 -3.14 -12.19 7.83
CA MET A 71 -2.23 -11.12 7.46
C MET A 71 -2.99 -9.93 6.88
N LYS A 72 -2.73 -8.73 7.39
CA LYS A 72 -3.30 -7.50 6.86
C LYS A 72 -2.20 -6.54 6.41
N LEU A 73 -2.31 -6.04 5.18
CA LEU A 73 -1.51 -4.94 4.69
C LEU A 73 -2.13 -3.62 5.16
N LYS A 74 -1.30 -2.72 5.71
CA LYS A 74 -1.70 -1.35 6.02
C LYS A 74 -0.72 -0.37 5.42
N VAL A 75 -1.22 0.57 4.64
CA VAL A 75 -0.43 1.68 4.10
C VAL A 75 -0.17 2.69 5.20
N LEU A 76 1.08 3.14 5.29
CA LEU A 76 1.53 4.18 6.20
C LEU A 76 1.57 5.55 5.53
N ARG A 77 2.00 5.58 4.26
CA ARG A 77 2.19 6.83 3.51
C ARG A 77 2.16 6.58 2.01
N VAL A 78 1.52 7.49 1.29
CA VAL A 78 1.58 7.57 -0.18
C VAL A 78 2.10 8.93 -0.60
N GLU A 79 3.10 8.94 -1.48
CA GLU A 79 3.73 10.16 -1.98
C GLU A 79 3.68 10.20 -3.50
N ALA A 80 3.18 11.30 -4.06
CA ALA A 80 3.26 11.53 -5.50
C ALA A 80 4.72 11.78 -5.90
N MET A 81 5.21 10.99 -6.86
CA MET A 81 6.55 11.17 -7.38
C MET A 81 6.55 12.33 -8.38
N PRO A 82 7.55 13.22 -8.33
CA PRO A 82 7.67 14.29 -9.30
C PRO A 82 7.75 13.69 -10.71
N SER A 83 6.82 14.08 -11.59
CA SER A 83 6.98 13.83 -13.02
C SER A 83 8.28 14.49 -13.42
N LYS A 84 9.23 13.73 -14.02
CA LYS A 84 10.53 14.26 -14.47
C LYS A 84 10.31 15.65 -15.07
N ARG A 85 10.67 16.72 -14.33
CA ARG A 85 10.81 18.03 -14.94
C ARG A 85 11.88 17.82 -16.00
N LYS A 86 11.53 17.99 -17.27
CA LYS A 86 12.54 18.31 -18.28
C LYS A 86 13.34 19.45 -17.64
N ARG A 87 14.63 19.20 -17.35
CA ARG A 87 15.55 20.30 -17.02
C ARG A 87 15.38 21.29 -18.18
N ALA A 88 14.84 22.46 -17.88
CA ALA A 88 14.75 23.53 -18.84
C ALA A 88 16.18 24.01 -19.11
N ALA A 89 16.53 24.00 -20.41
CA ALA A 89 17.70 24.59 -21.06
C ALA A 89 19.08 24.27 -20.46
#